data_AF-X0WK35-F1
#
_entry.id   AF-X0WK35-F1
#
_cell.length_a   1.000
_cell.length_b   1.000
_cell.length_c   1.000
_cell.angle_alpha   90.00
_cell.angle_beta   90.00
_cell.angle_gamma   90.00
#
_symmetry.space_group_name_H-M   'P 1'
#
loop_
_entity.id
_entity.type
_entity.pdbx_description
1 polymer ?
#
loop_
_entity_poly.entity_id
_entity_poly.type
_entity_poly.pdbx_seq_one_letter_code
_entity_poly.pdbx_strand_id
1 'polypeptide(L)'
;EFSAVTVLGTRKIRLEFISDSTQYEIKQIFVGPKMEMERGQYVGVNPQTLTQGIIQTNNISENGSILGTNIKRVDVKSSIDLTYLTEAWVRSTWEAFAVHASKGRSFFYQWNPDEYPLEVVFCVASKINAPKNISPTPLMSVSMPLVCRQADV
;
A
#
# COMPACT_ATOMS: atom_id res chain seq x y z
N GLU A 1 7.99 12.18 -18.67
CA GLU A 1 7.19 10.94 -18.56
C GLU A 1 8.13 9.75 -18.48
N PHE A 2 7.82 8.73 -17.68
CA PHE A 2 8.66 7.54 -17.57
C PHE A 2 8.45 6.66 -18.81
N SER A 3 9.49 6.51 -19.64
CA SER A 3 9.32 6.04 -21.03
C SER A 3 9.46 4.52 -21.22
N ALA A 4 10.34 3.81 -20.48
CA ALA A 4 10.43 2.34 -20.52
C ALA A 4 11.45 1.77 -19.51
N VAL A 5 11.32 0.47 -19.19
CA VAL A 5 12.38 -0.36 -18.60
C VAL A 5 12.67 -1.51 -19.55
N THR A 6 13.85 -1.53 -20.18
CA THR A 6 14.30 -2.65 -21.00
C THR A 6 15.11 -3.64 -20.15
N VAL A 7 14.63 -4.88 -20.06
CA VAL A 7 15.33 -5.96 -19.34
C VAL A 7 16.18 -6.75 -20.33
N LEU A 8 17.49 -6.46 -20.38
CA LEU A 8 18.46 -7.27 -21.12
C LEU A 8 19.02 -8.38 -20.22
N GLY A 9 19.13 -9.60 -20.76
CA GLY A 9 19.69 -10.76 -20.08
C GLY A 9 21.08 -10.45 -19.50
N THR A 10 21.30 -10.77 -18.22
CA THR A 10 22.38 -10.30 -17.32
C THR A 10 22.17 -8.91 -16.68
N ARG A 11 20.95 -8.72 -16.16
CA ARG A 11 20.46 -7.83 -15.07
C ARG A 11 21.32 -6.60 -14.75
N LYS A 12 21.20 -5.59 -15.61
CA LYS A 12 21.35 -4.18 -15.21
C LYS A 12 20.00 -3.51 -15.42
N ILE A 13 19.49 -2.83 -14.41
CA ILE A 13 18.32 -1.96 -14.58
C ILE A 13 18.87 -0.57 -14.82
N ARG A 14 18.68 -0.09 -16.05
CA ARG A 14 19.00 1.29 -16.41
C ARG A 14 17.73 2.11 -16.27
N LEU A 15 17.80 3.13 -15.44
CA LEU A 15 16.82 4.21 -15.40
C LEU A 15 17.43 5.37 -16.17
N GLU A 16 16.79 5.73 -17.28
CA GLU A 16 17.22 6.85 -18.11
C GLU A 16 16.19 7.97 -17.97
N PHE A 17 16.66 9.15 -17.58
CA PHE A 17 15.86 10.36 -17.44
C PHE A 17 16.31 11.32 -18.52
N ILE A 18 15.45 11.55 -19.51
CA ILE A 18 15.68 12.54 -20.57
C ILE A 18 14.83 13.76 -20.20
N SER A 19 15.46 14.94 -20.19
CA SER A 19 14.83 16.14 -19.66
C SER A 19 15.27 17.42 -20.34
N ASP A 20 14.31 18.32 -20.40
CA ASP A 20 14.34 19.73 -20.76
C ASP A 20 14.07 20.64 -19.53
N SER A 21 13.99 20.08 -18.31
CA SER A 21 13.74 20.79 -17.04
C SER A 21 14.93 20.75 -16.06
N THR A 22 14.86 21.53 -14.97
CA THR A 22 15.99 21.79 -14.05
C THR A 22 16.16 20.79 -12.88
N GLN A 23 15.17 19.97 -12.51
CA GLN A 23 15.33 19.03 -11.39
C GLN A 23 14.36 17.83 -11.40
N TYR A 24 14.87 16.62 -11.11
CA TYR A 24 14.08 15.45 -10.70
C TYR A 24 14.39 15.09 -9.25
N GLU A 25 13.35 14.76 -8.48
CA GLU A 25 13.50 14.16 -7.17
C GLU A 25 12.92 12.74 -7.20
N ILE A 26 13.73 11.78 -6.79
CA ILE A 26 13.30 10.39 -6.62
C ILE A 26 13.42 10.07 -5.14
N LYS A 27 12.26 9.98 -4.46
CA LYS A 27 12.23 9.68 -3.03
C LYS A 27 12.56 8.22 -2.75
N GLN A 28 12.03 7.29 -3.54
CA GLN A 28 12.22 5.85 -3.32
C GLN A 28 11.99 5.03 -4.58
N ILE A 29 12.84 4.02 -4.83
CA ILE A 29 12.70 3.05 -5.92
C ILE A 29 12.81 1.65 -5.33
N PHE A 30 11.88 0.76 -5.72
CA PHE A 30 11.99 -0.67 -5.46
C PHE A 30 12.09 -1.41 -6.78
N VAL A 31 13.04 -2.33 -6.83
CA VAL A 31 13.17 -3.30 -7.90
C VAL A 31 12.94 -4.66 -7.29
N GLY A 32 11.94 -5.38 -7.79
CA GLY A 32 11.66 -6.71 -7.30
C GLY A 32 10.50 -7.38 -8.03
N PRO A 33 10.17 -8.61 -7.62
CA PRO A 33 8.95 -9.26 -8.08
C PRO A 33 7.73 -8.47 -7.62
N LYS A 34 6.71 -8.42 -8.48
CA LYS A 34 5.36 -7.97 -8.12
C LYS A 34 4.48 -9.20 -7.87
N MET A 35 3.51 -9.06 -6.98
CA MET A 35 2.45 -10.04 -6.77
C MET A 35 1.14 -9.39 -7.17
N GLU A 36 0.41 -10.04 -8.06
CA GLU A 36 -0.96 -9.65 -8.41
C GLU A 36 -1.93 -10.42 -7.51
N MET A 37 -2.95 -9.71 -7.01
CA MET A 37 -3.99 -10.31 -6.19
C MET A 37 -4.90 -11.17 -7.08
N GLU A 38 -5.22 -12.39 -6.65
CA GLU A 38 -6.13 -13.26 -7.41
C GLU A 38 -7.52 -12.63 -7.58
N ARG A 39 -7.97 -11.90 -6.56
CA ARG A 39 -9.21 -11.14 -6.56
C ARG A 39 -8.96 -9.78 -5.92
N GLY A 40 -9.54 -8.73 -6.49
CA GLY A 40 -9.46 -7.38 -5.94
C GLY A 40 -10.22 -7.26 -4.62
N GLN A 41 -9.86 -6.25 -3.84
CA GLN A 41 -10.63 -5.78 -2.70
C GLN A 41 -11.24 -4.42 -3.04
N TYR A 42 -12.54 -4.28 -2.87
CA TYR A 42 -13.24 -3.00 -3.04
C TYR A 42 -13.93 -2.61 -1.73
N VAL A 43 -14.73 -3.53 -1.19
CA VAL A 43 -15.46 -3.30 0.06
C VAL A 43 -14.48 -3.25 1.24
N GLY A 44 -14.58 -2.20 2.05
CA GLY A 44 -13.77 -2.04 3.26
C GLY A 44 -12.37 -1.48 3.02
N VAL A 45 -11.99 -1.19 1.77
CA VAL A 45 -10.74 -0.50 1.47
C VAL A 45 -10.88 0.97 1.81
N ASN A 46 -9.96 1.45 2.63
CA ASN A 46 -9.78 2.87 2.87
C ASN A 46 -8.63 3.35 1.96
N PRO A 47 -8.89 4.11 0.87
CA PRO A 47 -7.86 4.52 -0.08
C PRO A 47 -6.78 5.38 0.58
N GLN A 48 -5.55 4.85 0.64
CA GLN A 48 -4.47 5.44 1.44
C GLN A 48 -3.91 6.75 0.89
N THR A 49 -4.26 7.11 -0.35
CA THR A 49 -3.98 8.41 -0.97
C THR A 49 -4.88 9.52 -0.44
N LEU A 50 -6.07 9.18 0.03
CA LEU A 50 -6.99 10.14 0.61
C LEU A 50 -6.61 10.43 2.06
N THR A 51 -6.84 11.67 2.48
CA THR A 51 -6.55 12.13 3.83
C THR A 51 -7.38 11.35 4.85
N GLN A 52 -6.73 10.50 5.63
CA GLN A 52 -7.38 9.67 6.65
C GLN A 52 -6.84 9.95 8.04
N GLY A 53 -7.74 9.87 9.03
CA GLY A 53 -7.35 9.80 10.44
C GLY A 53 -6.75 11.08 11.02
N ILE A 54 -6.99 12.27 10.45
CA ILE A 54 -6.57 13.53 11.08
C ILE A 54 -7.19 13.61 12.49
N ILE A 55 -6.34 13.54 13.51
CA ILE A 55 -6.74 13.88 14.87
C ILE A 55 -6.44 15.36 15.07
N GLN A 56 -7.52 16.14 15.05
CA GLN A 56 -7.49 17.56 15.29
C GLN A 56 -7.88 17.83 16.74
N THR A 57 -7.01 18.53 17.48
CA THR A 57 -7.34 19.01 18.84
C THR A 57 -7.54 20.51 18.78
N ASN A 58 -8.77 20.95 19.06
CA ASN A 58 -9.12 22.37 19.07
C ASN A 58 -9.06 22.89 20.50
N ASN A 59 -8.30 23.95 20.72
CA ASN A 59 -8.35 24.72 21.96
C ASN A 59 -9.56 25.66 21.87
N ILE A 60 -10.50 25.50 22.80
CA ILE A 60 -11.74 26.28 22.88
C ILE A 60 -11.63 27.22 24.09
N SER A 61 -11.96 28.50 23.91
CA SER A 61 -12.02 29.48 24.99
C SER A 61 -13.17 29.19 25.95
N GLU A 62 -13.14 29.76 27.15
CA GLU A 62 -14.25 29.64 28.12
C GLU A 62 -15.60 30.13 27.56
N ASN A 63 -15.57 31.05 26.58
CA ASN A 63 -16.77 31.54 25.87
C ASN A 63 -17.11 30.75 24.60
N GLY A 64 -16.46 29.61 24.34
CA GLY A 64 -16.77 28.72 23.22
C GLY A 64 -16.11 29.08 21.88
N SER A 65 -15.21 30.06 21.85
CA SER A 65 -14.50 30.44 20.60
C SER A 65 -13.30 29.53 20.36
N ILE A 66 -13.08 29.10 19.11
CA ILE A 66 -11.91 28.27 18.76
C ILE A 66 -10.68 29.18 18.72
N LEU A 67 -9.78 29.01 19.69
CA LEU A 67 -8.56 29.82 19.85
C LEU A 67 -7.40 29.31 19.00
N GLY A 68 -7.43 28.04 18.64
CA GLY A 68 -6.37 27.43 17.86
C GLY A 68 -6.61 25.95 17.63
N THR A 69 -6.05 25.46 16.54
CA THR A 69 -6.11 24.06 16.14
C THR A 69 -4.72 23.48 16.16
N ASN A 70 -4.52 22.35 16.81
CA ASN A 70 -3.32 21.54 16.65
C ASN A 70 -3.65 20.28 15.83
N ILE A 71 -2.88 20.05 14.76
CA ILE A 71 -3.04 18.91 13.87
C ILE A 71 -1.94 17.91 14.19
N LYS A 72 -2.28 16.78 14.81
CA LYS A 72 -1.33 15.68 14.98
C LYS A 72 -1.40 14.80 13.73
N ARG A 73 -0.31 14.70 12.98
CA ARG A 73 -0.26 13.79 11.82
C ARG A 73 -0.40 12.35 12.31
N VAL A 74 -1.37 11.62 11.76
CA VAL A 74 -1.64 10.22 12.08
C VAL A 74 -1.18 9.37 10.90
N ASP A 75 -0.54 8.25 11.21
CA ASP A 75 -0.10 7.29 10.19
C ASP A 75 -1.31 6.78 9.39
N VAL A 76 -1.14 6.63 8.08
CA VAL A 76 -2.20 6.10 7.23
C VAL A 76 -2.29 4.59 7.48
N LYS A 77 -3.30 4.19 8.25
CA LYS A 77 -3.58 2.79 8.55
C LYS A 77 -4.56 2.24 7.53
N SER A 78 -4.21 1.11 6.94
CA SER A 78 -5.07 0.41 6.00
C SER A 78 -4.88 -1.10 6.16
N SER A 79 -5.56 -1.91 5.38
CA SER A 79 -5.45 -3.36 5.41
C SER A 79 -5.62 -3.98 4.03
N ILE A 80 -4.93 -5.09 3.84
CA ILE A 80 -5.17 -6.02 2.74
C ILE A 80 -6.06 -7.12 3.30
N ASP A 81 -7.33 -7.12 2.96
CA ASP A 81 -8.35 -8.08 3.33
C ASP A 81 -8.94 -8.72 2.07
N LEU A 82 -8.37 -9.88 1.71
CA LEU A 82 -8.79 -10.63 0.53
C LEU A 82 -9.65 -11.82 0.94
N THR A 83 -10.73 -12.04 0.20
CA THR A 83 -11.70 -13.10 0.45
C THR A 83 -11.97 -13.89 -0.83
N TYR A 84 -12.50 -15.11 -0.65
CA TYR A 84 -12.86 -16.01 -1.75
C TYR A 84 -11.68 -16.40 -2.64
N LEU A 85 -10.50 -16.53 -2.06
CA LEU A 85 -9.27 -16.93 -2.74
C LEU A 85 -9.19 -18.44 -2.89
N THR A 86 -8.52 -18.93 -3.93
CA THR A 86 -8.25 -20.36 -4.06
C THR A 86 -7.15 -20.80 -3.09
N GLU A 87 -7.32 -21.97 -2.49
CA GLU A 87 -6.32 -22.54 -1.56
C GLU A 87 -4.93 -22.65 -2.21
N ALA A 88 -4.87 -23.04 -3.48
CA ALA A 88 -3.61 -23.17 -4.23
C ALA A 88 -2.88 -21.84 -4.35
N TRP A 89 -3.59 -20.74 -4.61
CA TRP A 89 -3.00 -19.41 -4.71
C TRP A 89 -2.50 -18.91 -3.35
N VAL A 90 -3.28 -19.12 -2.28
CA VAL A 90 -2.87 -18.72 -0.93
C VAL A 90 -1.57 -19.41 -0.51
N ARG A 91 -1.45 -20.71 -0.77
CA ARG A 91 -0.27 -21.51 -0.37
C ARG A 91 0.98 -21.22 -1.20
N SER A 92 0.82 -20.90 -2.50
CA SER A 92 1.95 -20.71 -3.42
C SER A 92 2.40 -19.26 -3.51
N THR A 93 1.46 -18.32 -3.52
CA THR A 93 1.72 -16.90 -3.83
C THR A 93 1.64 -16.02 -2.59
N TRP A 94 0.51 -16.07 -1.88
CA TRP A 94 0.31 -15.23 -0.69
C TRP A 94 1.31 -15.56 0.41
N GLU A 95 1.52 -16.85 0.72
CA GLU A 95 2.44 -17.27 1.77
C GLU A 95 3.88 -16.77 1.51
N ALA A 96 4.35 -16.83 0.26
CA ALA A 96 5.66 -16.33 -0.12
C ALA A 96 5.79 -14.81 0.12
N PHE A 97 4.75 -14.05 -0.21
CA PHE A 97 4.69 -12.62 0.07
C PHE A 97 4.57 -12.32 1.57
N ALA A 98 3.73 -13.05 2.31
CA ALA A 98 3.57 -12.88 3.75
C ALA A 98 4.90 -13.13 4.49
N VAL A 99 5.65 -14.17 4.11
CA VAL A 99 7.00 -14.44 4.63
C VAL A 99 8.00 -13.36 4.24
N HIS A 100 7.84 -12.74 3.07
CA HIS A 100 8.66 -11.58 2.69
C HIS A 100 8.36 -10.37 3.57
N ALA A 101 7.07 -10.04 3.76
CA ALA A 101 6.61 -8.92 4.56
C ALA A 101 6.92 -9.09 6.06
N SER A 102 6.89 -10.32 6.58
CA SER A 102 7.17 -10.62 7.99
C SER A 102 8.60 -10.26 8.42
N LYS A 103 9.53 -10.13 7.46
CA LYS A 103 10.91 -9.68 7.68
C LYS A 103 11.04 -8.16 7.83
N GLY A 104 9.93 -7.44 8.05
CA GLY A 104 9.90 -5.98 8.15
C GLY A 104 10.20 -5.26 6.84
N ARG A 105 10.05 -5.94 5.71
CA ARG A 105 10.33 -5.37 4.39
C ARG A 105 9.15 -4.57 3.91
N SER A 106 9.42 -3.34 3.49
CA SER A 106 8.42 -2.46 2.87
C SER A 106 8.11 -2.89 1.44
N PHE A 107 6.96 -2.47 0.95
CA PHE A 107 6.50 -2.73 -0.40
C PHE A 107 5.57 -1.62 -0.89
N PHE A 108 5.44 -1.51 -2.21
CA PHE A 108 4.40 -0.70 -2.82
C PHE A 108 3.11 -1.49 -2.89
N TYR A 109 2.01 -0.81 -2.58
CA TYR A 109 0.69 -1.37 -2.58
C TYR A 109 -0.25 -0.50 -3.42
N GLN A 110 -1.06 -1.16 -4.24
CA GLN A 110 -2.10 -0.57 -5.05
C GLN A 110 -3.32 -1.47 -4.95
N TRP A 111 -4.46 -0.90 -4.55
CA TRP A 111 -5.65 -1.68 -4.25
C TRP A 111 -6.50 -1.97 -5.49
N ASN A 112 -6.54 -1.03 -6.44
CA ASN A 112 -7.26 -1.16 -7.70
C ASN A 112 -6.49 -0.43 -8.83
N PRO A 113 -5.58 -1.12 -9.52
CA PRO A 113 -4.76 -0.53 -10.56
C PRO A 113 -5.54 -0.12 -11.82
N ASP A 114 -6.67 -0.77 -12.09
CA ASP A 114 -7.42 -0.59 -13.33
C ASP A 114 -8.23 0.72 -13.31
N GLU A 115 -8.91 1.01 -12.20
CA GLU A 115 -9.71 2.24 -12.05
C GLU A 115 -8.93 3.38 -11.39
N TYR A 116 -7.95 3.08 -10.53
CA TYR A 116 -7.19 4.05 -9.74
C TYR A 116 -5.67 3.88 -9.91
N PRO A 117 -5.13 4.11 -11.13
CA PRO A 117 -3.73 3.83 -11.45
C PRO A 117 -2.73 4.71 -10.69
N LEU A 118 -3.15 5.87 -10.19
CA LEU A 118 -2.31 6.79 -9.42
C LEU A 118 -2.33 6.51 -7.92
N GLU A 119 -3.17 5.58 -7.45
CA GLU A 119 -3.28 5.25 -6.02
C GLU A 119 -2.30 4.18 -5.59
N VAL A 120 -1.04 4.60 -5.53
CA VAL A 120 0.08 3.77 -5.09
C VAL A 120 0.62 4.32 -3.79
N VAL A 121 0.79 3.44 -2.79
CA VAL A 121 1.31 3.82 -1.48
C VAL A 121 2.46 2.93 -1.04
N PHE A 122 3.36 3.51 -0.25
CA PHE A 122 4.48 2.80 0.35
C PHE A 122 4.10 2.33 1.75
N CYS A 123 4.15 1.02 1.98
CA CYS A 123 3.62 0.40 3.19
C CYS A 123 4.58 -0.61 3.80
N VAL A 124 4.36 -0.87 5.09
CA VAL A 124 4.93 -2.00 5.83
C VAL A 124 3.81 -2.79 6.47
N ALA A 125 3.99 -4.11 6.62
CA ALA A 125 3.05 -4.93 7.36
C ALA A 125 3.14 -4.59 8.86
N SER A 126 2.02 -4.22 9.48
CA SER A 126 1.92 -4.02 10.92
C SER A 126 1.75 -5.35 11.65
N LYS A 127 0.92 -6.21 11.07
CA LYS A 127 0.65 -7.57 11.53
C LYS A 127 0.30 -8.43 10.33
N ILE A 128 0.62 -9.71 10.40
CA ILE A 128 0.18 -10.70 9.42
C ILE A 128 -0.75 -11.67 10.14
N ASN A 129 -2.02 -11.70 9.74
CA ASN A 129 -2.96 -12.67 10.30
C ASN A 129 -2.86 -13.98 9.53
N ALA A 130 -2.98 -15.11 10.24
CA ALA A 130 -2.97 -16.42 9.60
C ALA A 130 -4.14 -16.56 8.60
N PRO A 131 -3.93 -17.19 7.43
CA PRO A 131 -5.00 -17.51 6.49
C PRO A 131 -6.12 -18.32 7.15
N LYS A 132 -7.35 -18.12 6.71
CA LYS A 132 -8.52 -18.85 7.21
C LYS A 132 -9.27 -19.51 6.06
N ASN A 133 -9.70 -20.75 6.26
CA ASN A 133 -10.67 -21.38 5.35
C ASN A 133 -12.04 -20.73 5.55
N ILE A 134 -12.75 -20.45 4.46
CA ILE A 134 -14.06 -19.82 4.47
C ILE A 134 -15.05 -20.63 3.63
N SER A 135 -16.35 -20.39 3.86
CA SER A 135 -17.42 -20.95 3.03
C SER A 135 -17.68 -20.06 1.81
N PRO A 136 -17.91 -20.62 0.61
CA PRO A 136 -17.93 -22.06 0.29
C PRO A 136 -16.53 -22.68 0.18
N THR A 137 -16.39 -23.93 0.61
CA THR A 137 -15.16 -24.73 0.42
C THR A 137 -14.88 -24.91 -1.08
N PRO A 138 -13.61 -24.86 -1.56
CA PRO A 138 -12.33 -24.79 -0.85
C PRO A 138 -11.70 -23.39 -0.86
N LEU A 139 -12.47 -22.36 -0.51
CA LEU A 139 -11.98 -20.98 -0.55
C LEU A 139 -11.35 -20.55 0.78
N MET A 140 -10.46 -19.57 0.68
CA MET A 140 -9.74 -18.99 1.81
C MET A 140 -9.86 -17.47 1.85
N SER A 141 -9.61 -16.90 3.03
CA SER A 141 -9.41 -15.47 3.24
C SER A 141 -8.08 -15.20 3.93
N VAL A 142 -7.53 -14.02 3.65
CA VAL A 142 -6.27 -13.53 4.23
C VAL A 142 -6.46 -12.08 4.63
N SER A 143 -5.77 -11.69 5.71
CA SER A 143 -5.87 -10.32 6.25
C SER A 143 -4.50 -9.85 6.73
N MET A 144 -4.11 -8.65 6.32
CA MET A 144 -2.84 -8.05 6.70
C MET A 144 -3.01 -6.54 6.92
N PRO A 145 -3.10 -6.10 8.19
CA PRO A 145 -3.03 -4.69 8.53
C PRO A 145 -1.69 -4.06 8.11
N LEU A 146 -1.79 -2.87 7.52
CA LEU A 146 -0.70 -2.08 6.99
C LEU A 146 -0.54 -0.77 7.75
N VAL A 147 0.71 -0.32 7.85
CA VAL A 147 1.04 1.07 8.13
C VAL A 147 1.68 1.64 6.88
N CYS A 148 1.11 2.71 6.36
CA CYS A 148 1.52 3.31 5.11
C CYS A 148 1.95 4.75 5.33
N ARG A 149 2.91 5.18 4.52
CA ARG A 149 3.32 6.57 4.41
C ARG A 149 2.78 7.12 3.10
N GLN A 150 1.96 8.16 3.19
CA GLN A 150 1.60 8.95 2.01
C GLN A 150 2.84 9.67 1.51
N ALA A 151 3.09 9.64 0.20
CA ALA A 151 4.14 10.45 -0.41
C ALA A 151 3.83 11.91 -0.11
N ASP A 152 4.74 12.59 0.61
CA ASP A 152 4.59 14.01 0.90
C ASP A 152 4.55 14.76 -0.44
N VAL A 153 3.44 15.48 -0.69
CA VAL A 153 3.25 16.38 -1.84
C VAL A 153 4.17 17.57 -1.69
#